data_AF-A0A371KIK5-F1
#
_entry.id   AF-A0A371KIK5-F1
#
_cell.length_a   1.000
_cell.length_b   1.000
_cell.length_c   1.000
_cell.angle_alpha   90.00
_cell.angle_beta   90.00
_cell.angle_gamma   90.00
#
_symmetry.space_group_name_H-M   'P 1'
#
loop_
_entity.id
_entity.type
_entity.pdbx_description
1 polymer ?
#
loop_
_entity_poly.entity_id
_entity_poly.type
_entity_poly.pdbx_seq_one_letter_code
_entity_poly.pdbx_strand_id
1 'polypeptide(L)'
;IAAYAVVGLIWQVSFNSLFVQGVAQFAPEAADASPGVLSVDLPLGVLAVLTFVLFLVLQYMALVATRILVGGYERTIPNDLLTRNIPLAIVNLFVGGIVYSALVVIGSILVIPGIIAYLAFVFMTVYIAVEDENFVAALGDSWS
;
A
#
# COMPACT_ATOMS: atom_id res chain seq x y z
N ILE A 1 -10.46 6.54 11.59
CA ILE A 1 -10.56 7.25 10.28
C ILE A 1 -9.70 8.52 10.25
N ALA A 2 -9.92 9.51 11.14
CA ALA A 2 -9.17 10.78 11.12
C ALA A 2 -7.63 10.60 11.17
N ALA A 3 -7.11 9.76 12.07
CA ALA A 3 -5.67 9.48 12.15
C ALA A 3 -5.10 8.90 10.84
N TYR A 4 -5.81 7.93 10.24
CA TYR A 4 -5.40 7.33 8.97
C TYR A 4 -5.37 8.36 7.84
N ALA A 5 -6.40 9.22 7.78
CA ALA A 5 -6.46 10.29 6.78
C ALA A 5 -5.31 11.29 6.94
N VAL A 6 -4.98 11.70 8.18
CA VAL A 6 -3.86 12.61 8.45
C VAL A 6 -2.53 11.98 8.05
N VAL A 7 -2.26 10.75 8.46
CA VAL A 7 -1.03 10.03 8.07
C VAL A 7 -0.97 9.87 6.55
N GLY A 8 -2.10 9.56 5.91
CA GLY A 8 -2.23 9.42 4.46
C GLY A 8 -1.93 10.72 3.72
N LEU A 9 -2.41 11.85 4.22
CA LEU A 9 -2.12 13.17 3.64
C LEU A 9 -0.63 13.52 3.76
N ILE A 10 -0.02 13.29 4.92
CA ILE A 10 1.42 13.55 5.11
C ILE A 10 2.24 12.64 4.19
N TRP A 11 1.86 11.36 4.08
CA TRP A 11 2.50 10.42 3.16
C TRP A 11 2.38 10.90 1.71
N GLN A 12 1.18 11.32 1.28
CA GLN A 12 0.94 11.79 -0.08
C GLN A 12 1.80 13.01 -0.42
N VAL A 13 1.89 14.00 0.48
CA VAL A 13 2.72 15.20 0.29
C VAL A 13 4.21 14.84 0.24
N SER A 14 4.67 13.95 1.13
CA SER A 14 6.06 13.47 1.14
C SER A 14 6.41 12.72 -0.16
N PHE A 15 5.52 11.84 -0.62
CA PHE A 15 5.68 11.10 -1.87
C PHE A 15 5.67 12.02 -3.09
N ASN A 16 4.72 12.96 -3.14
CA ASN A 16 4.65 13.97 -4.21
C ASN A 16 5.95 14.78 -4.28
N SER A 17 6.51 15.17 -3.12
CA SER A 17 7.77 15.92 -3.05
C SER A 17 8.95 15.11 -3.61
N LEU A 18 9.04 13.82 -3.26
CA LEU A 18 10.03 12.91 -3.85
C LEU A 18 9.86 12.78 -5.35
N PHE A 19 8.62 12.62 -5.81
CA PHE A 19 8.32 12.43 -7.22
C PHE A 19 8.70 13.66 -8.03
N VAL A 20 8.32 14.86 -7.59
CA VAL A 20 8.65 16.12 -8.27
C VAL A 20 10.16 16.34 -8.30
N GLN A 21 10.87 16.16 -7.19
CA GLN A 21 12.34 16.29 -7.16
C GLN A 21 13.02 15.26 -8.05
N GLY A 22 12.53 14.01 -8.05
CA GLY A 22 13.04 12.95 -8.91
C GLY A 22 12.84 13.25 -10.39
N VAL A 23 11.64 13.72 -10.78
CA VAL A 23 11.35 14.15 -12.15
C VAL A 23 12.23 15.33 -12.54
N ALA A 24 12.38 16.34 -11.68
CA ALA A 24 13.23 17.51 -11.97
C ALA A 24 14.70 17.12 -12.25
N GLN A 25 15.19 16.04 -11.64
CA GLN A 25 16.54 15.53 -11.90
C GLN A 25 16.71 14.95 -13.31
N PHE A 26 15.68 14.32 -13.88
CA PHE A 26 15.76 13.63 -15.18
C PHE A 26 15.09 14.38 -16.34
N ALA A 27 14.09 15.22 -16.05
CA ALA A 27 13.25 15.93 -17.00
C ALA A 27 12.77 17.26 -16.38
N PRO A 28 13.64 18.28 -16.25
CA PRO A 28 13.30 19.55 -15.58
C PRO A 28 12.12 20.28 -16.23
N GLU A 29 11.99 20.23 -17.55
CA GLU A 29 10.86 20.82 -18.30
C GLU A 29 9.50 20.19 -17.92
N ALA A 30 9.48 18.93 -17.51
CA ALA A 30 8.28 18.24 -17.05
C ALA A 30 7.91 18.58 -15.59
N ALA A 31 8.91 18.92 -14.77
CA ALA A 31 8.68 19.38 -13.40
C ALA A 31 8.01 20.76 -13.37
N ASP A 32 8.41 21.67 -14.25
CA ASP A 32 7.77 22.99 -14.37
C ASP A 32 6.33 22.91 -14.92
N ALA A 33 6.03 21.84 -15.67
CA ALA A 33 4.71 21.56 -16.23
C ALA A 33 3.73 20.87 -15.25
N SER A 34 4.10 20.69 -13.97
CA SER A 34 3.21 20.15 -12.93
C SER A 34 2.74 21.18 -11.89
N PRO A 35 2.21 22.36 -12.32
CA PRO A 35 1.66 23.33 -11.38
C PRO A 35 0.44 22.74 -10.67
N GLY A 36 0.45 22.78 -9.34
CA GLY A 36 -0.66 22.34 -8.49
C GLY A 36 -0.41 21.05 -7.69
N VAL A 37 0.73 20.37 -7.89
CA VAL A 37 1.12 19.24 -7.02
C VAL A 37 1.61 19.78 -5.68
N LEU A 38 0.84 19.50 -4.62
CA LEU A 38 1.25 19.86 -3.25
C LEU A 38 2.52 19.09 -2.89
N SER A 39 3.61 19.84 -2.70
CA SER A 39 4.95 19.35 -2.38
C SER A 39 5.65 20.32 -1.42
N VAL A 40 6.71 19.85 -0.78
CA VAL A 40 7.53 20.61 0.16
C VAL A 40 8.99 20.44 -0.22
N ASP A 41 9.75 21.52 -0.12
CA ASP A 41 11.19 21.49 -0.35
C ASP A 41 11.93 21.01 0.91
N LEU A 42 12.32 19.74 0.90
CA LEU A 42 13.10 19.09 1.95
C LEU A 42 14.21 18.25 1.29
N PRO A 43 15.31 17.96 2.02
CA PRO A 43 16.36 17.09 1.50
C PRO A 43 15.81 15.73 1.05
N LEU A 44 16.25 15.26 -0.11
CA LEU A 44 15.75 14.02 -0.73
C LEU A 44 15.84 12.80 0.20
N GLY A 45 16.92 12.69 0.98
CA GLY A 45 17.07 11.62 1.97
C GLY A 45 16.03 11.67 3.10
N VAL A 46 15.65 12.87 3.55
CA VAL A 46 14.61 13.06 4.58
C VAL A 46 13.26 12.65 4.01
N LEU A 47 12.94 13.11 2.81
CA LEU A 47 11.70 12.75 2.13
C LEU A 47 11.60 11.24 1.87
N ALA A 48 12.70 10.58 1.47
CA ALA A 48 12.73 9.15 1.20
C ALA A 48 12.41 8.34 2.45
N VAL A 49 13.07 8.67 3.56
CA VAL A 49 12.84 8.03 4.85
C VAL A 49 11.41 8.32 5.35
N LEU A 50 10.95 9.57 5.26
CA LEU A 50 9.63 9.96 5.71
C LEU A 50 8.52 9.23 4.94
N THR A 51 8.61 9.21 3.61
CA THR A 51 7.68 8.47 2.73
C THR A 51 7.67 6.99 3.06
N PHE A 52 8.84 6.37 3.24
CA PHE A 52 8.92 4.94 3.54
C PHE A 52 8.35 4.61 4.93
N VAL A 53 8.68 5.38 5.96
CA VAL A 53 8.15 5.16 7.32
C VAL A 53 6.65 5.36 7.36
N LEU A 54 6.13 6.43 6.75
CA LEU A 54 4.70 6.68 6.69
C LEU A 54 3.96 5.62 5.87
N PHE A 55 4.59 5.10 4.81
CA PHE A 55 4.05 3.95 4.06
C PHE A 55 3.87 2.74 4.99
N LEU A 56 4.89 2.39 5.77
CA LEU A 56 4.79 1.27 6.72
C LEU A 56 3.73 1.50 7.79
N VAL A 57 3.58 2.73 8.29
CA VAL A 57 2.51 3.08 9.24
C VAL A 57 1.13 2.89 8.60
N LEU A 58 0.95 3.32 7.35
CA LEU A 58 -0.30 3.11 6.62
C LEU A 58 -0.59 1.62 6.40
N GLN A 59 0.42 0.82 6.01
CA GLN A 59 0.27 -0.63 5.86
C GLN A 59 -0.13 -1.28 7.18
N TYR A 60 0.52 -0.90 8.28
CA TYR A 60 0.15 -1.35 9.62
C TYR A 60 -1.30 -1.02 9.98
N MET A 61 -1.71 0.23 9.79
CA MET A 61 -3.06 0.68 10.11
C MET A 61 -4.11 -0.03 9.26
N ALA A 62 -3.85 -0.23 7.96
CA ALA A 62 -4.73 -0.95 7.05
C ALA A 62 -4.87 -2.43 7.47
N LEU A 63 -3.75 -3.10 7.75
CA LEU A 63 -3.72 -4.48 8.24
C LEU A 63 -4.54 -4.66 9.53
N VAL A 64 -4.30 -3.81 10.52
CA VAL A 64 -5.04 -3.85 11.80
C VAL A 64 -6.52 -3.53 11.58
N ALA A 65 -6.85 -2.56 10.74
CA ALA A 65 -8.23 -2.24 10.41
C ALA A 65 -8.95 -3.43 9.76
N THR A 66 -8.32 -4.12 8.80
CA THR A 66 -8.87 -5.32 8.17
C THR A 66 -9.15 -6.41 9.21
N ARG A 67 -8.21 -6.70 10.11
CA ARG A 67 -8.40 -7.68 11.18
C ARG A 67 -9.55 -7.33 12.13
N ILE A 68 -9.67 -6.06 12.49
CA ILE A 68 -10.74 -5.58 13.37
C ILE A 68 -12.11 -5.70 12.68
N LEU A 69 -12.19 -5.26 11.43
CA LEU A 69 -13.44 -5.25 10.66
C LEU A 69 -13.92 -6.68 10.36
N VAL A 70 -13.02 -7.57 9.93
CA VAL A 70 -13.36 -8.97 9.66
C VAL A 70 -13.66 -9.73 10.95
N GLY A 71 -12.92 -9.44 12.02
CA GLY A 71 -13.12 -10.09 13.32
C GLY A 71 -14.30 -9.56 14.14
N GLY A 72 -14.98 -8.49 13.70
CA GLY A 72 -16.13 -7.92 14.41
C GLY A 72 -15.79 -7.30 15.78
N TYR A 73 -14.56 -6.80 15.96
CA TYR A 73 -14.10 -6.26 17.24
C TYR A 73 -14.51 -4.78 17.41
N GLU A 74 -15.73 -4.52 17.88
CA GLU A 74 -16.27 -3.15 17.99
C GLU A 74 -15.97 -2.46 19.34
N ARG A 75 -15.89 -3.23 20.43
CA ARG A 75 -15.85 -2.68 21.80
C ARG A 75 -14.48 -2.79 22.47
N THR A 76 -13.72 -3.81 22.11
CA THR A 76 -12.41 -4.08 22.70
C THR A 76 -11.51 -4.67 21.62
N ILE A 77 -10.33 -4.08 21.43
CA ILE A 77 -9.34 -4.55 20.45
C ILE A 77 -8.35 -5.44 21.21
N PRO A 78 -8.27 -6.75 20.91
CA PRO A 78 -7.25 -7.62 21.51
C PRO A 78 -5.84 -7.18 21.09
N ASN A 79 -4.91 -7.15 22.04
CA ASN A 79 -3.51 -6.80 21.77
C ASN A 79 -2.87 -7.72 20.72
N ASP A 80 -3.30 -8.98 20.64
CA ASP A 80 -2.84 -9.94 19.63
C ASP A 80 -3.00 -9.40 18.20
N LEU A 81 -4.12 -8.73 17.89
CA LEU A 81 -4.35 -8.17 16.55
C LEU A 81 -3.34 -7.08 16.18
N LEU A 82 -2.79 -6.39 17.18
CA LEU A 82 -1.86 -5.27 17.02
C LEU A 82 -0.41 -5.72 16.82
N THR A 83 -0.06 -6.96 17.16
CA THR A 83 1.34 -7.43 17.16
C THR A 83 1.55 -8.74 16.42
N ARG A 84 0.54 -9.60 16.31
CA ARG A 84 0.67 -10.94 15.72
C ARG A 84 1.10 -10.85 14.27
N ASN A 85 2.26 -11.42 13.95
CA ASN A 85 2.80 -11.54 12.60
C ASN A 85 2.83 -10.25 11.77
N ILE A 86 2.75 -9.07 12.40
CA ILE A 86 2.65 -7.79 11.69
C ILE A 86 3.80 -7.59 10.69
N PRO A 87 5.09 -7.79 11.05
CA PRO A 87 6.18 -7.58 10.11
C PRO A 87 6.10 -8.53 8.90
N LEU A 88 5.76 -9.80 9.14
CA LEU A 88 5.64 -10.81 8.08
C LEU A 88 4.44 -10.52 7.17
N ALA A 89 3.31 -10.11 7.75
CA ALA A 89 2.13 -9.72 6.99
C ALA A 89 2.42 -8.48 6.13
N ILE A 90 3.11 -7.46 6.66
CA ILE A 90 3.51 -6.27 5.86
C ILE A 90 4.44 -6.66 4.71
N VAL A 91 5.43 -7.54 4.95
CA VAL A 91 6.32 -8.01 3.89
C VAL A 91 5.55 -8.77 2.81
N ASN A 92 4.63 -9.66 3.19
CA ASN A 92 3.80 -10.40 2.24
C ASN A 92 2.83 -9.48 1.49
N LEU A 93 2.23 -8.49 2.15
CA LEU A 93 1.41 -7.47 1.49
C LEU A 93 2.22 -6.64 0.49
N PHE A 94 3.47 -6.30 0.83
CA PHE A 94 4.34 -5.53 -0.05
C PHE A 94 4.75 -6.34 -1.28
N VAL A 95 5.33 -7.54 -1.08
CA VAL A 95 5.78 -8.41 -2.18
C VAL A 95 4.58 -8.91 -3.00
N GLY A 96 3.52 -9.37 -2.33
CA GLY A 96 2.27 -9.78 -2.95
C GLY A 96 1.62 -8.66 -3.73
N GLY A 97 1.61 -7.43 -3.20
CA GLY A 97 1.11 -6.25 -3.90
C GLY A 97 1.86 -5.94 -5.20
N ILE A 98 3.19 -6.11 -5.20
CA ILE A 98 4.01 -5.99 -6.42
C ILE A 98 3.62 -7.07 -7.42
N VAL A 99 3.58 -8.34 -7.01
CA VAL A 99 3.22 -9.46 -7.90
C VAL A 99 1.80 -9.29 -8.46
N TYR A 100 0.83 -8.98 -7.61
CA TYR A 100 -0.55 -8.69 -7.97
C TYR A 100 -0.64 -7.56 -8.99
N SER A 101 0.02 -6.42 -8.73
CA SER A 101 0.04 -5.29 -9.67
C SER A 101 0.65 -5.65 -11.02
N ALA A 102 1.71 -6.47 -11.04
CA ALA A 102 2.33 -6.94 -12.28
C ALA A 102 1.38 -7.84 -13.07
N LEU A 103 0.70 -8.79 -12.41
CA LEU A 103 -0.31 -9.63 -13.04
C LEU A 103 -1.45 -8.81 -13.65
N VAL A 104 -1.94 -7.81 -12.92
CA VAL A 104 -2.99 -6.90 -13.41
C VAL A 104 -2.50 -6.09 -14.61
N VAL A 105 -1.31 -5.51 -14.55
CA VAL A 105 -0.73 -4.72 -15.65
C VAL A 105 -0.52 -5.57 -16.90
N ILE A 106 0.07 -6.76 -16.74
CA ILE A 106 0.31 -7.70 -17.85
C ILE A 106 -1.03 -8.15 -18.45
N GLY A 107 -2.00 -8.54 -17.62
CA GLY A 107 -3.33 -8.94 -18.08
C GLY A 107 -4.10 -7.79 -18.76
N SER A 108 -3.87 -6.56 -18.33
CA SER A 108 -4.53 -5.37 -18.88
C SER A 108 -4.08 -5.03 -20.30
N ILE A 109 -2.99 -5.61 -20.80
CA ILE A 109 -2.60 -5.56 -22.22
C ILE A 109 -3.75 -6.06 -23.12
N LEU A 110 -4.51 -7.06 -22.63
CA LEU A 110 -5.69 -7.61 -23.31
C LEU A 110 -7.02 -7.14 -22.69
N VAL A 111 -6.97 -6.17 -21.77
CA VAL A 111 -8.08 -5.61 -20.97
C VAL A 111 -8.82 -6.63 -20.10
N ILE A 112 -9.49 -7.61 -20.72
CA ILE A 112 -10.31 -8.62 -20.05
C ILE A 112 -9.49 -9.44 -19.03
N PRO A 113 -8.31 -9.98 -19.37
CA PRO A 113 -7.50 -10.72 -18.39
C PRO A 113 -7.04 -9.86 -17.22
N GLY A 114 -6.80 -8.56 -17.44
CA GLY A 114 -6.45 -7.62 -16.38
C GLY A 114 -7.57 -7.43 -15.37
N ILE A 115 -8.81 -7.30 -15.85
CA ILE A 115 -10.00 -7.22 -14.98
C ILE A 115 -10.19 -8.53 -14.23
N ILE A 116 -10.04 -9.68 -14.89
CA ILE A 116 -10.11 -10.99 -14.25
C ILE A 116 -9.06 -11.10 -13.14
N ALA A 117 -7.79 -10.76 -13.42
CA ALA A 117 -6.72 -10.79 -12.42
C ALA A 117 -7.00 -9.84 -11.25
N TYR A 118 -7.51 -8.64 -11.53
CA TYR A 118 -7.87 -7.67 -10.49
C TYR A 118 -8.91 -8.25 -9.53
N LEU A 119 -10.01 -8.80 -10.08
CA LEU A 119 -11.12 -9.35 -9.29
C LEU A 119 -10.75 -10.67 -8.60
N ALA A 120 -10.00 -11.55 -9.27
CA ALA A 120 -9.61 -12.85 -8.75
C ALA A 120 -8.62 -12.74 -7.58
N PHE A 121 -7.79 -11.70 -7.54
CA PHE A 121 -6.70 -11.59 -6.55
C PHE A 121 -6.85 -10.43 -5.57
N VAL A 122 -7.93 -9.63 -5.64
CA VAL A 122 -8.16 -8.52 -4.69
C VAL A 122 -8.23 -9.00 -3.24
N PHE A 123 -8.74 -10.23 -3.02
CA PHE A 123 -8.88 -10.85 -1.70
C PHE A 123 -7.57 -11.33 -1.08
N MET A 124 -6.47 -11.37 -1.83
CA MET A 124 -5.14 -11.74 -1.31
C MET A 124 -4.80 -10.93 -0.05
N THR A 125 -5.17 -9.65 -0.03
CA THR A 125 -4.95 -8.76 1.13
C THR A 125 -5.68 -9.23 2.38
N VAL A 126 -6.87 -9.84 2.24
CA VAL A 126 -7.67 -10.36 3.35
C VAL A 126 -7.06 -11.66 3.87
N TYR A 127 -6.68 -12.60 3.00
CA TYR A 127 -6.01 -13.85 3.38
C TYR A 127 -4.70 -13.59 4.14
N ILE A 128 -3.85 -12.70 3.63
CA ILE A 128 -2.61 -12.31 4.32
C ILE A 128 -2.93 -11.65 5.68
N ALA A 129 -3.95 -10.79 5.72
CA ALA A 129 -4.27 -10.03 6.92
C ALA A 129 -4.92 -10.87 8.03
N VAL A 130 -5.82 -11.78 7.67
CA VAL A 130 -6.71 -12.47 8.61
C VAL A 130 -6.22 -13.89 8.89
N GLU A 131 -5.79 -14.58 7.84
CA GLU A 131 -5.37 -15.99 7.89
C GLU A 131 -3.86 -16.13 8.05
N ASP A 132 -3.13 -15.00 8.09
CA ASP A 132 -1.67 -14.93 8.25
C ASP A 132 -0.92 -15.72 7.16
N GLU A 133 -1.52 -15.81 5.98
CA GLU A 133 -0.94 -16.50 4.83
C GLU A 133 0.21 -15.72 4.21
N ASN A 134 1.10 -16.46 3.53
CA ASN A 134 2.06 -15.85 2.62
C ASN A 134 1.37 -15.48 1.30
N PHE A 135 1.97 -14.55 0.54
CA PHE A 135 1.31 -14.03 -0.66
C PHE A 135 1.04 -15.08 -1.75
N VAL A 136 1.81 -16.18 -1.81
CA VAL A 136 1.61 -17.23 -2.81
C VAL A 136 0.37 -18.05 -2.48
N ALA A 137 0.21 -18.45 -1.21
CA ALA A 137 -1.00 -19.13 -0.73
C ALA A 137 -2.22 -18.24 -0.91
N ALA A 138 -2.14 -16.99 -0.44
CA ALA A 138 -3.23 -16.02 -0.54
C ALA A 138 -3.67 -15.74 -1.98
N LEU A 139 -2.74 -15.71 -2.95
CA LEU A 139 -3.08 -15.61 -4.36
C LEU A 139 -3.79 -16.86 -4.87
N GLY A 140 -3.40 -18.05 -4.42
CA GLY A 140 -4.05 -19.31 -4.75
C GLY A 140 -5.48 -19.39 -4.22
N ASP A 141 -5.67 -19.05 -2.95
CA ASP A 141 -6.95 -19.21 -2.26
C ASP A 141 -7.96 -18.12 -2.62
N SER A 142 -7.50 -16.98 -3.19
CA SER A 142 -8.41 -15.91 -3.65
C SER A 142 -9.30 -16.28 -4.84
N TRP A 143 -8.98 -17.34 -5.58
CA TRP A 143 -9.72 -17.76 -6.79
C TRP A 143 -10.18 -19.22 -6.79
N SER A 144 -9.97 -19.94 -5.68
CA SER A 144 -10.51 -21.29 -5.46
C SER A 144 -11.95 -21.24 -4.95
#